data_AF-A0A9Q7UQE3-F1
#
_entry.id   AF-A0A9Q7UQE3-F1
#
_cell.length_a   1.000
_cell.length_b   1.000
_cell.length_c   1.000
_cell.angle_alpha   90.00
_cell.angle_beta   90.00
_cell.angle_gamma   90.00
#
_symmetry.space_group_name_H-M   'P 1'
#
loop_
_entity.id
_entity.type
_entity.pdbx_description
1 polymer ?
#
loop_
_entity_poly.entity_id
_entity_poly.type
_entity_poly.pdbx_seq_one_letter_code
_entity_poly.pdbx_strand_id
1 'polypeptide(L)'
;MQLQKAAYRAGIHHRIALQKLSLTSKNWHKHLEWAKANRSTDWKRVLFTNKAAVKVGYWPGHTWKQPGSANQWDPAENLTAVRYCDWIIDGLLWDTVTAVSAYPDGLSVVKDGSSCHQAAICKQRRAEYNIKMQEHPLALPDLNPIENIWYVFKNLLGKHLPVPKTRDELARAAEEVWNTQITLEHINPVIDLMEHRVEQVLTKQGGPLKY
;
A
#
# COMPACT_ATOMS: atom_id res chain seq x y z
N MET A 1 10.89 20.15 -24.27
CA MET A 1 10.83 19.23 -25.44
C MET A 1 12.24 18.79 -25.88
N GLN A 2 13.08 18.29 -24.98
CA GLN A 2 14.43 17.75 -25.32
C GLN A 2 14.60 16.29 -24.88
N LEU A 3 13.90 15.85 -23.83
CA LEU A 3 13.96 14.48 -23.31
C LEU A 3 13.41 13.41 -24.29
N GLN A 4 12.36 13.73 -25.05
CA GLN A 4 11.71 12.77 -25.96
C GLN A 4 12.60 12.38 -27.16
N LYS A 5 13.39 13.33 -27.68
CA LYS A 5 14.34 13.07 -28.77
C LYS A 5 15.55 12.26 -28.30
N ALA A 6 15.98 12.43 -27.05
CA ALA A 6 17.07 11.66 -26.46
C ALA A 6 16.68 10.18 -26.22
N ALA A 7 15.47 9.92 -25.72
CA ALA A 7 14.96 8.57 -25.51
C ALA A 7 14.74 7.79 -26.82
N TYR A 8 14.27 8.47 -27.88
CA TYR A 8 14.09 7.87 -29.21
C TYR A 8 15.43 7.49 -29.86
N ARG A 9 16.47 8.33 -29.69
CA ARG A 9 17.84 8.03 -30.16
C ARG A 9 18.50 6.88 -29.40
N ALA A 10 18.06 6.58 -28.18
CA ALA A 10 18.55 5.49 -27.33
C ALA A 10 17.73 4.18 -27.46
N GLY A 11 16.86 4.07 -28.46
CA GLY A 11 16.09 2.84 -28.76
C GLY A 11 14.93 2.55 -27.80
N ILE A 12 14.47 3.54 -27.02
CA ILE A 12 13.38 3.36 -26.06
C ILE A 12 12.05 3.80 -26.68
N HIS A 13 11.24 2.83 -27.08
CA HIS A 13 10.08 3.08 -27.96
C HIS A 13 8.70 3.07 -27.26
N HIS A 14 8.57 2.67 -25.99
CA HIS A 14 7.25 2.49 -25.36
C HIS A 14 7.14 2.95 -23.90
N ARG A 15 5.97 3.52 -23.54
CA ARG A 15 5.51 3.74 -22.17
C ARG A 15 4.78 2.49 -21.68
N ILE A 16 5.20 1.88 -20.57
CA ILE A 16 4.53 0.70 -20.00
C ILE A 16 4.04 1.05 -18.59
N ALA A 17 2.73 1.22 -18.45
CA ALA A 17 2.08 1.25 -17.14
C ALA A 17 2.05 -0.17 -16.55
N LEU A 18 2.42 -0.33 -15.27
CA LEU A 18 2.15 -1.56 -14.53
C LEU A 18 0.64 -1.74 -14.47
N GLN A 19 0.10 -2.80 -15.06
CA GLN A 19 -1.33 -3.10 -15.00
C GLN A 19 -1.73 -3.36 -13.54
N LYS A 20 -2.59 -2.49 -12.99
CA LYS A 20 -3.37 -2.81 -11.78
C LYS A 20 -4.17 -4.09 -12.09
N LEU A 21 -4.23 -5.04 -11.16
CA LEU A 21 -5.11 -6.20 -11.25
C LEU A 21 -6.54 -5.71 -11.46
N SER A 22 -7.03 -5.81 -12.68
CA SER A 22 -8.37 -5.36 -13.04
C SER A 22 -9.41 -6.23 -12.35
N LEU A 23 -10.30 -5.62 -11.58
CA LEU A 23 -11.47 -6.25 -11.00
C LEU A 23 -12.27 -6.97 -12.10
N THR A 24 -12.20 -8.30 -12.11
CA THR A 24 -13.08 -9.12 -12.96
C THR A 24 -14.47 -9.15 -12.33
N SER A 25 -15.52 -9.17 -13.16
CA SER A 25 -16.92 -9.28 -12.72
C SER A 25 -17.17 -10.43 -11.72
N LYS A 26 -16.38 -11.50 -11.79
CA LYS A 26 -16.40 -12.64 -10.84
C LYS A 26 -16.21 -12.26 -9.37
N ASN A 27 -15.58 -11.11 -9.08
CA ASN A 27 -15.30 -10.68 -7.70
C ASN A 27 -16.25 -9.58 -7.18
N TRP A 28 -17.16 -9.06 -8.02
CA TRP A 28 -18.05 -7.96 -7.62
C TRP A 28 -18.97 -8.35 -6.46
N HIS A 29 -19.43 -9.59 -6.42
CA HIS A 29 -20.25 -10.07 -5.30
C HIS A 29 -19.50 -9.97 -3.96
N LYS A 30 -18.23 -10.41 -3.89
CA LYS A 30 -17.41 -10.28 -2.67
C LYS A 30 -17.20 -8.82 -2.27
N HIS A 31 -17.07 -7.95 -3.27
CA HIS A 31 -16.89 -6.52 -3.08
C HIS A 31 -18.17 -5.88 -2.50
N LEU A 32 -19.32 -6.28 -3.00
CA LEU A 32 -20.63 -5.85 -2.51
C LEU A 32 -20.90 -6.36 -1.09
N GLU A 33 -20.62 -7.62 -0.80
CA GLU A 33 -20.78 -8.18 0.55
C GLU A 33 -19.87 -7.50 1.56
N TRP A 34 -18.61 -7.24 1.19
CA TRP A 34 -17.71 -6.45 2.02
C TRP A 34 -18.27 -5.05 2.29
N ALA A 35 -18.77 -4.36 1.27
CA ALA A 35 -19.31 -3.01 1.43
C ALA A 35 -20.56 -3.00 2.33
N LYS A 36 -21.44 -4.01 2.21
CA LYS A 36 -22.59 -4.17 3.11
C LYS A 36 -22.16 -4.38 4.56
N ALA A 37 -21.15 -5.23 4.78
CA ALA A 37 -20.64 -5.54 6.13
C ALA A 37 -19.93 -4.34 6.80
N ASN A 38 -19.42 -3.40 6.01
CA ASN A 38 -18.63 -2.27 6.51
C ASN A 38 -19.34 -0.90 6.44
N ARG A 39 -20.67 -0.90 6.29
CA ARG A 39 -21.46 0.34 6.15
C ARG A 39 -21.39 1.25 7.38
N SER A 40 -21.28 0.66 8.57
CA SER A 40 -21.24 1.36 9.85
C SER A 40 -19.87 1.27 10.53
N THR A 41 -18.82 0.98 9.77
CA THR A 41 -17.46 0.85 10.31
C THR A 41 -16.92 2.22 10.69
N ASP A 42 -16.42 2.35 11.92
CA ASP A 42 -15.62 3.50 12.33
C ASP A 42 -14.20 3.37 11.80
N TRP A 43 -13.95 3.99 10.63
CA TRP A 43 -12.67 3.91 9.92
C TRP A 43 -11.50 4.57 10.67
N LYS A 44 -11.77 5.41 11.67
CA LYS A 44 -10.73 6.01 12.53
C LYS A 44 -10.14 5.00 13.50
N ARG A 45 -10.82 3.87 13.72
CA ARG A 45 -10.38 2.72 14.54
C ARG A 45 -9.85 1.56 13.69
N VAL A 46 -9.49 1.83 12.44
CA VAL A 46 -8.95 0.83 11.52
C VAL A 46 -7.52 1.17 11.15
N LEU A 47 -6.59 0.28 11.50
CA LEU A 47 -5.19 0.36 11.09
C LEU A 47 -5.00 -0.30 9.72
N PHE A 48 -4.76 0.52 8.71
CA PHE A 48 -4.46 0.05 7.36
C PHE A 48 -2.96 -0.23 7.21
N THR A 49 -2.61 -1.42 6.71
CA THR A 49 -1.22 -1.83 6.50
C THR A 49 -1.01 -2.32 5.07
N ASN A 50 0.16 -2.02 4.51
CA ASN A 50 0.59 -2.45 3.17
C ASN A 50 2.10 -2.21 3.01
N LYS A 51 2.67 -2.65 1.89
CA LYS A 51 4.06 -2.39 1.49
C LYS A 51 4.10 -1.59 0.20
N ALA A 52 5.05 -0.67 0.11
CA ALA A 52 5.37 0.02 -1.13
C ALA A 52 6.82 -0.26 -1.53
N ALA A 53 7.04 -0.51 -2.81
CA ALA A 53 8.37 -0.52 -3.39
C ALA A 53 8.79 0.90 -3.78
N VAL A 54 10.03 1.26 -3.43
CA VAL A 54 10.73 2.47 -3.86
C VAL A 54 12.06 2.08 -4.52
N LYS A 55 12.53 2.88 -5.48
CA LYS A 55 13.75 2.59 -6.25
C LYS A 55 14.61 3.83 -6.38
N VAL A 56 15.93 3.61 -6.36
CA VAL A 56 16.91 4.67 -6.61
C VAL A 56 16.73 5.18 -8.05
N GLY A 57 16.72 6.50 -8.21
CA GLY A 57 16.56 7.16 -9.51
C GLY A 57 15.13 7.32 -10.03
N TYR A 58 14.09 7.03 -9.22
CA TYR A 58 12.70 7.24 -9.63
C TYR A 58 12.28 8.71 -9.55
N TRP A 59 11.83 9.26 -10.67
CA TRP A 59 11.24 10.60 -10.80
C TRP A 59 9.75 10.48 -11.14
N PRO A 60 8.83 11.17 -10.42
CA PRO A 60 7.39 11.02 -10.65
C PRO A 60 6.99 11.41 -12.08
N GLY A 61 6.30 10.51 -12.79
CA GLY A 61 5.59 10.80 -14.05
C GLY A 61 6.08 10.08 -15.32
N HIS A 62 7.27 9.48 -15.33
CA HIS A 62 7.82 8.90 -16.56
C HIS A 62 8.63 7.61 -16.33
N THR A 63 8.02 6.45 -16.61
CA THR A 63 8.72 5.17 -16.70
C THR A 63 9.07 4.88 -18.15
N TRP A 64 10.34 5.03 -18.51
CA TRP A 64 10.88 4.62 -19.82
C TRP A 64 11.52 3.23 -19.67
N LYS A 65 11.17 2.27 -20.53
CA LYS A 65 11.77 0.92 -20.56
C LYS A 65 12.45 0.68 -21.91
N GLN A 66 13.70 0.20 -21.91
CA GLN A 66 14.33 -0.35 -23.13
C GLN A 66 13.71 -1.71 -23.47
N PRO A 67 13.30 -1.96 -24.73
CA PRO A 67 12.92 -3.31 -25.17
C PRO A 67 14.15 -4.23 -25.11
N GLY A 68 14.03 -5.37 -24.43
CA GLY A 68 15.06 -6.41 -24.41
C GLY A 68 15.93 -6.48 -23.15
N SER A 69 15.83 -5.54 -22.20
CA SER A 69 16.42 -5.76 -20.88
C SER A 69 15.55 -6.76 -20.12
N ALA A 70 15.98 -8.01 -20.07
CA ALA A 70 15.44 -9.00 -19.14
C ALA A 70 15.32 -8.34 -17.76
N ASN A 71 14.16 -8.52 -17.11
CA ASN A 71 13.91 -8.06 -15.75
C ASN A 71 14.80 -8.88 -14.79
N GLN A 72 16.09 -8.62 -14.78
CA GLN A 72 16.95 -8.99 -13.67
C GLN A 72 16.95 -7.76 -12.79
N TRP A 73 16.51 -7.92 -11.54
CA TRP A 73 16.56 -6.94 -10.44
C TRP A 73 15.26 -6.24 -10.03
N ASP A 74 14.52 -6.92 -9.15
CA ASP A 74 13.82 -6.38 -7.97
C ASP A 74 13.46 -7.54 -7.02
N PRO A 75 13.44 -7.42 -5.67
CA PRO A 75 14.03 -6.40 -4.78
C PRO A 75 15.01 -7.02 -3.76
N ALA A 76 15.49 -6.19 -2.82
CA ALA A 76 15.95 -6.63 -1.51
C ALA A 76 15.10 -7.82 -0.98
N GLU A 77 15.79 -8.86 -0.50
CA GLU A 77 15.30 -10.10 0.09
C GLU A 77 13.76 -10.20 0.30
N ASN A 78 13.09 -11.08 -0.46
CA ASN A 78 11.65 -11.33 -0.36
C ASN A 78 11.20 -11.43 1.11
N LEU A 79 10.23 -10.62 1.53
CA LEU A 79 9.69 -10.71 2.89
C LEU A 79 8.95 -12.04 3.06
N THR A 80 9.63 -13.00 3.68
CA THR A 80 9.08 -14.31 4.02
C THR A 80 8.02 -14.20 5.11
N ALA A 81 7.21 -15.25 5.28
CA ALA A 81 6.25 -15.31 6.38
C ALA A 81 6.93 -15.20 7.76
N VAL A 82 8.10 -15.82 7.93
CA VAL A 82 8.90 -15.75 9.17
C VAL A 82 9.31 -14.31 9.45
N ARG A 83 9.94 -13.63 8.48
CA ARG A 83 10.37 -12.23 8.67
C ARG A 83 9.21 -11.27 8.88
N TYR A 84 8.07 -11.51 8.23
CA TYR A 84 6.86 -10.73 8.51
C TYR A 84 6.36 -10.95 9.93
N CYS A 85 6.42 -12.18 10.44
CA CYS A 85 6.06 -12.48 11.82
C CYS A 85 6.99 -11.73 12.77
N ASP A 86 8.31 -11.95 12.65
CA ASP A 86 9.29 -11.44 13.61
C ASP A 86 9.40 -9.90 13.58
N TRP A 87 9.40 -9.28 12.40
CA TRP A 87 9.66 -7.84 12.29
C TRP A 87 8.38 -7.01 12.39
N ILE A 88 7.28 -7.52 11.85
CA ILE A 88 6.05 -6.73 11.73
C ILE A 88 5.06 -7.12 12.82
N ILE A 89 4.75 -8.41 12.98
CA ILE A 89 3.76 -8.84 13.98
C ILE A 89 4.32 -8.68 15.39
N ASP A 90 5.52 -9.20 15.65
CA ASP A 90 6.14 -9.22 16.99
C ASP A 90 6.80 -7.87 17.35
N GLY A 91 6.96 -6.98 16.37
CA GLY A 91 7.48 -5.62 16.55
C GLY A 91 6.40 -4.56 16.36
N LEU A 92 6.53 -3.79 15.26
CA LEU A 92 5.79 -2.56 15.04
C LEU A 92 4.27 -2.69 15.20
N LEU A 93 3.66 -3.78 14.72
CA LEU A 93 2.22 -3.99 14.83
C LEU A 93 1.81 -4.22 16.27
N TRP A 94 2.55 -5.05 17.03
CA TRP A 94 2.25 -5.30 18.43
C TRP A 94 2.42 -4.05 19.28
N ASP A 95 3.49 -3.27 19.07
CA ASP A 95 3.70 -2.00 19.76
C ASP A 95 2.54 -1.02 19.52
N THR A 96 2.09 -0.92 18.26
CA THR A 96 0.96 -0.06 17.88
C THR A 96 -0.35 -0.54 18.50
N VAL A 97 -0.66 -1.84 18.41
CA VAL A 97 -1.88 -2.41 18.98
C VAL A 97 -1.90 -2.24 20.50
N THR A 98 -0.77 -2.45 21.18
CA THR A 98 -0.65 -2.28 22.63
C THR A 98 -0.89 -0.83 23.04
N ALA A 99 -0.26 0.12 22.33
CA ALA A 99 -0.46 1.55 22.58
C ALA A 99 -1.94 1.99 22.42
N VAL A 100 -2.67 1.40 21.47
CA VAL A 100 -4.08 1.72 21.20
C VAL A 100 -5.07 0.84 21.99
N SER A 101 -4.65 -0.31 22.51
CA SER A 101 -5.49 -1.18 23.35
C SER A 101 -5.85 -0.56 24.70
N ALA A 102 -5.19 0.54 25.08
CA ALA A 102 -5.59 1.39 26.18
C ALA A 102 -6.96 2.10 25.95
N TYR A 103 -7.51 2.07 24.74
CA TYR A 103 -8.82 2.63 24.41
C TYR A 103 -9.92 1.55 24.48
N PRO A 104 -11.10 1.86 25.09
CA PRO A 104 -12.12 0.86 25.46
C PRO A 104 -12.75 0.10 24.28
N ASP A 105 -12.69 0.65 23.06
CA ASP A 105 -13.38 0.09 21.89
C ASP A 105 -12.46 -0.71 20.94
N GLY A 106 -11.16 -0.79 21.26
CA GLY A 106 -10.16 -1.56 20.51
C GLY A 106 -9.81 -1.03 19.11
N LEU A 107 -8.86 -1.70 18.46
CA LEU A 107 -8.35 -1.38 17.12
C LEU A 107 -8.51 -2.60 16.20
N SER A 108 -9.00 -2.38 14.97
CA SER A 108 -9.03 -3.43 13.95
C SER A 108 -7.93 -3.22 12.90
N VAL A 109 -7.32 -4.29 12.41
CA VAL A 109 -6.21 -4.22 11.45
C VAL A 109 -6.67 -4.72 10.08
N VAL A 110 -6.38 -3.95 9.04
CA VAL A 110 -6.56 -4.30 7.62
C VAL A 110 -5.19 -4.54 6.99
N LYS A 111 -5.09 -5.62 6.20
CA LYS A 111 -3.86 -5.99 5.47
C LYS A 111 -4.18 -6.34 4.03
N ASP A 112 -3.16 -6.30 3.18
CA ASP A 112 -3.28 -6.83 1.83
C ASP A 112 -3.41 -8.38 1.82
N GLY A 113 -3.86 -8.90 0.68
CA GLY A 113 -4.03 -10.34 0.44
C GLY A 113 -2.73 -11.12 0.20
N SER A 114 -1.55 -10.58 0.54
CA SER A 114 -0.26 -11.24 0.25
C SER A 114 -0.15 -12.62 0.91
N SER A 115 0.47 -13.56 0.19
CA SER A 115 0.58 -14.97 0.62
C SER A 115 1.34 -15.12 1.95
N CYS A 116 2.36 -14.30 2.20
CA CYS A 116 3.12 -14.36 3.46
C CYS A 116 2.25 -13.96 4.67
N HIS A 117 1.24 -13.10 4.49
CA HIS A 117 0.32 -12.73 5.55
C HIS A 117 -0.68 -13.84 5.90
N GLN A 118 -0.93 -14.76 4.95
CA GLN A 118 -1.88 -15.86 5.06
C GLN A 118 -1.25 -17.16 5.58
N ALA A 119 0.07 -17.18 5.70
CA ALA A 119 0.81 -18.31 6.28
C ALA A 119 0.33 -18.63 7.71
N ALA A 120 0.39 -19.91 8.06
CA ALA A 120 -0.07 -20.43 9.35
C ALA A 120 0.62 -19.75 10.53
N ILE A 121 1.94 -19.57 10.46
CA ILE A 121 2.73 -18.89 11.50
C ILE A 121 2.19 -17.48 11.80
N CYS A 122 1.89 -16.70 10.76
CA CYS A 122 1.36 -15.35 10.90
C CYS A 122 -0.08 -15.36 11.45
N LYS A 123 -0.89 -16.38 11.12
CA LYS A 123 -2.26 -16.52 11.66
C LYS A 123 -2.22 -16.86 13.14
N GLN A 124 -1.38 -17.81 13.52
CA GLN A 124 -1.19 -18.22 14.91
C GLN A 124 -0.72 -17.05 15.77
N ARG A 125 0.34 -16.33 15.34
CA ARG A 125 0.89 -15.22 16.12
C ARG A 125 -0.13 -14.10 16.38
N ARG A 126 -0.95 -13.76 15.38
CA ARG A 126 -2.03 -12.77 15.57
C ARG A 126 -3.08 -13.23 16.58
N ALA A 127 -3.39 -14.53 16.62
CA ALA A 127 -4.31 -15.08 17.59
C ALA A 127 -3.73 -15.02 19.01
N GLU A 128 -2.42 -15.29 19.16
CA GLU A 128 -1.70 -15.17 20.43
C GLU A 128 -1.74 -13.72 20.97
N TYR A 129 -1.63 -12.72 20.09
CA TYR A 129 -1.73 -11.30 20.44
C TYR A 129 -3.15 -10.75 20.45
N ASN A 130 -4.16 -11.60 20.22
CA ASN A 130 -5.56 -11.20 20.16
C ASN A 130 -5.83 -10.02 19.19
N ILE A 131 -5.07 -9.96 18.08
CA ILE A 131 -5.17 -8.89 17.09
C ILE A 131 -6.46 -9.08 16.29
N LYS A 132 -7.39 -8.13 16.45
CA LYS A 132 -8.64 -8.11 15.70
C LYS A 132 -8.38 -7.76 14.24
N MET A 133 -8.50 -8.75 13.37
CA MET A 133 -8.40 -8.55 11.93
C MET A 133 -9.76 -8.16 11.35
N GLN A 134 -9.77 -7.14 10.51
CA GLN A 134 -10.91 -6.82 9.67
C GLN A 134 -10.75 -7.51 8.32
N GLU A 135 -11.81 -8.16 7.84
CA GLU A 135 -11.78 -8.84 6.55
C GLU A 135 -11.64 -7.81 5.43
N HIS A 136 -10.65 -8.03 4.56
CA HIS A 136 -10.44 -7.23 3.36
C HIS A 136 -10.46 -8.15 2.15
N PRO A 137 -11.31 -7.89 1.15
CA PRO A 137 -11.42 -8.75 -0.01
C PRO A 137 -10.11 -8.72 -0.81
N LEU A 138 -9.59 -9.91 -1.14
CA LEU A 138 -8.38 -10.04 -1.94
C LEU A 138 -8.56 -9.36 -3.31
N ALA A 139 -7.48 -8.71 -3.78
CA ALA A 139 -7.39 -8.02 -5.07
C ALA A 139 -8.13 -6.66 -5.18
N LEU A 140 -8.20 -5.91 -4.08
CA LEU A 140 -8.84 -4.58 -4.04
C LEU A 140 -7.91 -3.49 -3.50
N PRO A 141 -6.94 -3.03 -4.32
CA PRO A 141 -6.05 -1.93 -3.94
C PRO A 141 -6.83 -0.63 -3.72
N ASP A 142 -7.93 -0.42 -4.46
CA ASP A 142 -8.72 0.81 -4.40
C ASP A 142 -9.48 0.97 -3.06
N LEU A 143 -9.57 -0.09 -2.25
CA LEU A 143 -10.16 -0.05 -0.91
C LEU A 143 -9.13 -0.03 0.23
N ASN A 144 -7.84 -0.05 -0.08
CA ASN A 144 -6.80 0.17 0.93
C ASN A 144 -6.30 1.63 0.85
N PRO A 145 -6.79 2.53 1.73
CA PRO A 145 -6.52 3.97 1.64
C PRO A 145 -5.02 4.31 1.73
N ILE A 146 -4.20 3.40 2.29
CA ILE A 146 -2.74 3.60 2.36
C ILE A 146 -2.07 3.76 0.99
N GLU A 147 -2.68 3.28 -0.11
CA GLU A 147 -2.17 3.53 -1.46
C GLU A 147 -2.13 5.03 -1.81
N ASN A 148 -3.10 5.81 -1.31
CA ASN A 148 -3.10 7.26 -1.46
C ASN A 148 -1.94 7.89 -0.68
N ILE A 149 -1.65 7.37 0.52
CA ILE A 149 -0.50 7.82 1.32
C ILE A 149 0.81 7.44 0.64
N TRP A 150 0.90 6.26 0.01
CA TRP A 150 2.06 5.88 -0.79
C TRP A 150 2.28 6.80 -1.99
N TYR A 151 1.22 7.29 -2.62
CA TYR A 151 1.33 8.29 -3.68
C TYR A 151 1.90 9.61 -3.17
N VAL A 152 1.38 10.13 -2.05
CA VAL A 152 1.91 11.34 -1.39
C VAL A 152 3.37 11.15 -1.03
N PHE A 153 3.69 10.06 -0.33
CA PHE A 153 5.03 9.70 0.10
C PHE A 153 6.03 9.64 -1.06
N LYS A 154 5.70 8.94 -2.15
CA LYS A 154 6.57 8.83 -3.33
C LYS A 154 6.78 10.18 -4.02
N ASN A 155 5.79 11.06 -4.00
CA ASN A 155 5.93 12.40 -4.56
C ASN A 155 6.83 13.30 -3.71
N LEU A 156 6.74 13.22 -2.38
CA LEU A 156 7.63 13.93 -1.47
C LEU A 156 9.07 13.39 -1.58
N LEU A 157 9.23 12.07 -1.55
CA LEU A 157 10.53 11.41 -1.72
C LEU A 157 11.16 11.75 -3.08
N GLY A 158 10.36 11.82 -4.15
CA GLY A 158 10.83 12.24 -5.48
C GLY A 158 11.27 13.71 -5.56
N LYS A 159 10.92 14.54 -4.58
CA LYS A 159 11.34 15.95 -4.44
C LYS A 159 12.46 16.14 -3.41
N HIS A 160 12.88 15.07 -2.74
CA HIS A 160 13.90 15.11 -1.71
C HIS A 160 15.24 15.62 -2.26
N LEU A 161 15.91 16.49 -1.50
CA LEU A 161 17.24 17.01 -1.80
C LEU A 161 18.16 16.80 -0.58
N PRO A 162 19.37 16.24 -0.75
CA PRO A 162 19.96 15.76 -2.01
C PRO A 162 19.24 14.52 -2.57
N VAL A 163 19.34 14.32 -3.88
CA VAL A 163 18.77 13.15 -4.56
C VAL A 163 19.53 11.90 -4.11
N PRO A 164 18.85 10.89 -3.54
CA PRO A 164 19.51 9.65 -3.13
C PRO A 164 20.10 8.88 -4.31
N LYS A 165 21.37 8.45 -4.19
CA LYS A 165 22.12 7.72 -5.22
C LYS A 165 22.42 6.28 -4.81
N THR A 166 22.35 5.96 -3.52
CA THR A 166 22.54 4.60 -3.00
C THR A 166 21.27 4.09 -2.31
N ARG A 167 21.20 2.78 -2.08
CA ARG A 167 20.08 2.16 -1.35
C ARG A 167 19.97 2.71 0.07
N ASP A 168 21.10 2.90 0.75
CA ASP A 168 21.12 3.35 2.14
C ASP A 168 20.76 4.83 2.26
N GLU A 169 21.19 5.66 1.29
CA GLU A 169 20.70 7.04 1.18
C GLU A 169 19.20 7.09 0.92
N LEU A 170 18.68 6.21 0.05
CA LEU A 170 17.24 6.14 -0.23
C LEU A 170 16.45 5.70 1.00
N ALA A 171 16.96 4.73 1.77
CA ALA A 171 16.32 4.29 3.01
C ALA A 171 16.26 5.42 4.05
N ARG A 172 17.37 6.15 4.24
CA ARG A 172 17.40 7.31 5.16
C ARG A 172 16.46 8.43 4.70
N ALA A 173 16.47 8.77 3.41
CA ALA A 173 15.57 9.80 2.87
C ALA A 173 14.09 9.36 2.98
N ALA A 174 13.80 8.09 2.75
CA ALA A 174 12.47 7.53 2.92
C ALA A 174 11.98 7.63 4.37
N GLU A 175 12.83 7.27 5.34
CA GLU A 175 12.55 7.38 6.76
C GLU A 175 12.33 8.85 7.18
N GLU A 176 13.21 9.76 6.75
CA GLU A 176 13.09 11.19 7.02
C GLU A 176 11.78 11.77 6.47
N VAL A 177 11.47 11.52 5.19
CA VAL A 177 10.22 12.01 4.57
C VAL A 177 9.00 11.45 5.30
N TRP A 178 9.01 10.15 5.63
CA TRP A 178 7.90 9.52 6.34
C TRP A 178 7.67 10.14 7.72
N ASN A 179 8.75 10.35 8.49
CA ASN A 179 8.66 10.82 9.86
C ASN A 179 8.45 12.34 9.98
N THR A 180 8.84 13.14 8.97
CA THR A 180 8.86 14.61 9.08
C THR A 180 7.86 15.31 8.15
N GLN A 181 7.48 14.71 7.02
CA GLN A 181 6.64 15.37 6.00
C GLN A 181 5.26 14.75 5.83
N ILE A 182 5.07 13.47 6.19
CA ILE A 182 3.75 12.86 6.22
C ILE A 182 3.06 13.23 7.53
N THR A 183 2.02 14.05 7.42
CA THR A 183 1.27 14.61 8.56
C THR A 183 -0.17 14.10 8.60
N LEU A 184 -0.88 14.36 9.70
CA LEU A 184 -2.31 14.06 9.81
C LEU A 184 -3.17 14.76 8.76
N GLU A 185 -2.72 15.90 8.21
CA GLU A 185 -3.41 16.59 7.11
C GLU A 185 -3.42 15.77 5.81
N HIS A 186 -2.43 14.89 5.62
CA HIS A 186 -2.41 13.95 4.51
C HIS A 186 -3.23 12.68 4.83
N ILE A 187 -3.24 12.25 6.09
CA ILE A 187 -3.84 10.97 6.53
C ILE A 187 -5.35 11.09 6.71
N ASN A 188 -5.83 12.08 7.45
CA ASN A 188 -7.25 12.19 7.83
C ASN A 188 -8.20 12.24 6.63
N PRO A 189 -7.95 13.05 5.56
CA PRO A 189 -8.84 13.08 4.41
C PRO A 189 -8.94 11.72 3.70
N VAL A 190 -7.85 10.95 3.73
CA VAL A 190 -7.78 9.63 3.12
C VAL A 190 -8.59 8.59 3.91
N ILE A 191 -8.63 8.70 5.24
CA ILE A 191 -9.48 7.90 6.12
C ILE A 191 -10.96 8.32 5.99
N ASP A 192 -11.25 9.62 6.00
CA ASP A 192 -12.62 10.15 5.89
C ASP A 192 -13.28 9.76 4.55
N LEU A 193 -12.48 9.57 3.49
CA LEU A 193 -12.97 9.08 2.20
C LEU A 193 -13.44 7.62 2.22
N MET A 194 -13.15 6.84 3.26
CA MET A 194 -13.51 5.41 3.31
C MET A 194 -15.01 5.17 3.30
N GLU A 195 -15.78 5.98 4.03
CA GLU A 195 -17.25 5.89 4.03
C GLU A 195 -17.79 6.09 2.61
N HIS A 196 -17.34 7.14 1.92
CA HIS A 196 -17.71 7.39 0.54
C HIS A 196 -17.24 6.28 -0.43
N ARG A 197 -16.08 5.65 -0.22
CA ARG A 197 -15.66 4.49 -1.02
C ARG A 197 -16.62 3.31 -0.86
N VAL A 198 -17.05 3.02 0.37
CA VAL A 198 -18.06 1.98 0.65
C VAL A 198 -19.35 2.28 -0.08
N GLU A 199 -19.86 3.50 0.02
CA GLU A 199 -21.06 3.94 -0.69
C GLU A 199 -20.95 3.75 -2.20
N GLN A 200 -19.82 4.13 -2.81
CA GLN A 200 -19.62 3.94 -4.23
C GLN A 200 -19.63 2.47 -4.64
N VAL A 201 -19.06 1.57 -3.82
CA VAL A 201 -19.13 0.12 -4.09
C VAL A 201 -20.58 -0.36 -4.03
N LEU A 202 -21.37 0.10 -3.06
CA LEU A 202 -22.79 -0.21 -2.96
C LEU A 202 -23.57 0.28 -4.19
N THR A 203 -23.40 1.55 -4.58
CA THR A 203 -24.08 2.14 -5.74
C THR A 203 -23.71 1.43 -7.04
N LYS A 204 -22.46 0.97 -7.18
CA LYS A 204 -21.98 0.24 -8.37
C LYS A 204 -22.19 -1.27 -8.29
N GLN A 205 -22.90 -1.78 -7.27
CA GLN A 205 -23.14 -3.21 -7.07
C GLN A 205 -21.86 -4.07 -7.09
N GLY A 206 -20.79 -3.58 -6.43
CA GLY A 206 -19.50 -4.27 -6.40
C GLY A 206 -18.56 -3.94 -7.56
N GLY A 207 -18.98 -3.08 -8.49
CA GLY A 207 -18.17 -2.62 -9.62
C GLY A 207 -16.93 -1.80 -9.22
N PRO A 208 -16.04 -1.50 -10.19
CA PRO A 208 -14.76 -0.84 -9.93
C PRO A 208 -14.91 0.62 -9.49
N LEU A 209 -14.00 1.05 -8.62
CA LEU A 209 -13.85 2.45 -8.21
C LEU A 209 -12.87 3.18 -9.13
N LYS A 210 -12.95 4.52 -9.16
CA LYS A 210 -12.01 5.36 -9.92
C LYS A 210 -11.12 6.11 -8.93
N TYR A 211 -10.08 5.45 -8.43
CA TYR A 211 -9.09 6.01 -7.50
C TYR A 211 -7.66 5.61 -7.88
#